data_AF-A0A1Z9M9Y9-F1
#
_entry.id   AF-A0A1Z9M9Y9-F1
#
_cell.length_a   1.000
_cell.length_b   1.000
_cell.length_c   1.000
_cell.angle_alpha   90.00
_cell.angle_beta   90.00
_cell.angle_gamma   90.00
#
_symmetry.space_group_name_H-M   'P 1'
#
loop_
_entity.id
_entity.type
_entity.pdbx_description
1 polymer ?
#
loop_
_entity_poly.entity_id
_entity_poly.type
_entity_poly.pdbx_seq_one_letter_code
_entity_poly.pdbx_strand_id
1 'polypeptide(L)' 'MKKIRNKNPIQPVNGTKVPRFAGPSTFARLPELRDVESCDVAIVGIPFDAGTSYRPGARFGPQSIRQASRHL' A
#
# COMPACT_ATOMS: atom_id res chain seq x y z
N MET A 1 -3.27 -30.88 -1.65
CA MET A 1 -3.64 -30.41 -0.30
C MET A 1 -4.26 -29.03 -0.38
N LYS A 2 -5.47 -28.81 0.16
CA LYS A 2 -6.09 -27.47 0.22
C LYS A 2 -5.44 -26.69 1.36
N LYS A 3 -4.71 -25.62 1.05
CA LYS A 3 -4.19 -24.68 2.05
C LYS A 3 -5.41 -24.06 2.77
N ILE A 4 -5.49 -24.21 4.09
CA ILE A 4 -6.54 -23.58 4.90
C ILE A 4 -6.27 -22.07 4.83
N ARG A 5 -7.12 -21.33 4.11
CA ARG A 5 -7.00 -19.87 3.98
C ARG A 5 -7.76 -19.20 5.11
N ASN A 6 -7.11 -18.31 5.83
CA ASN A 6 -7.79 -17.44 6.77
C ASN A 6 -8.70 -16.48 5.99
N LYS A 7 -10.01 -16.54 6.25
CA LYS A 7 -11.00 -15.71 5.52
C LYS A 7 -11.08 -14.27 6.04
N ASN A 8 -10.46 -13.99 7.18
CA ASN A 8 -10.51 -12.65 7.77
C ASN A 8 -9.37 -11.79 7.19
N PRO A 9 -9.68 -10.75 6.41
CA PRO A 9 -8.66 -9.88 5.83
C PRO A 9 -7.97 -9.05 6.92
N ILE A 10 -6.66 -8.89 6.79
CA ILE A 10 -5.87 -8.04 7.69
C ILE A 10 -6.28 -6.57 7.46
N GLN A 11 -6.64 -5.89 8.54
CA GLN A 11 -7.12 -4.52 8.50
C GLN A 11 -5.97 -3.51 8.66
N PRO A 12 -6.16 -2.26 8.20
CA PRO A 12 -5.24 -1.17 8.50
C PRO A 12 -5.06 -0.96 10.01
N VAL A 13 -3.92 -0.37 10.38
CA VAL A 13 -3.66 0.00 11.78
C VAL A 13 -4.71 1.01 12.27
N ASN A 14 -5.30 0.73 13.44
CA ASN A 14 -6.31 1.62 14.03
C ASN A 14 -5.72 3.01 14.31
N GLY A 15 -6.41 4.05 13.84
CA GLY A 15 -6.03 5.46 14.02
C GLY A 15 -5.98 5.93 15.47
N THR A 16 -6.66 5.25 16.40
CA THR A 16 -6.60 5.55 17.84
C THR A 16 -5.36 4.97 18.51
N LYS A 17 -4.75 3.93 17.92
CA LYS A 17 -3.50 3.33 18.42
C LYS A 17 -2.27 3.99 17.80
N VAL A 18 -2.32 4.26 16.50
CA VAL A 18 -1.25 4.94 15.77
C VAL A 18 -1.86 6.10 14.99
N PRO A 19 -1.45 7.35 15.25
CA PRO A 19 -2.02 8.50 14.55
C PRO A 19 -1.71 8.40 13.05
N ARG A 20 -2.63 8.88 12.21
CA ARG A 20 -2.58 8.71 10.75
C ARG A 20 -1.36 9.35 10.07
N PHE A 21 -0.73 10.34 10.71
CA PHE A 21 0.51 10.96 10.24
C PHE A 21 1.76 10.13 10.58
N ALA A 22 1.67 9.10 11.43
CA ALA A 22 2.78 8.25 11.83
C ALA A 22 2.76 6.87 11.13
N GLY A 23 3.85 6.11 11.31
CA GLY A 23 3.99 4.75 10.79
C GLY A 23 4.44 4.65 9.33
N PRO A 24 4.58 3.42 8.81
CA PRO A 24 5.04 3.15 7.44
C PRO A 24 4.17 3.82 6.37
N SER A 25 4.79 4.27 5.27
CA SER A 25 4.08 4.86 4.13
C SER A 25 3.61 3.81 3.12
N THR A 26 2.87 2.81 3.58
CA THR A 26 2.21 1.82 2.71
C THR A 26 0.88 2.35 2.19
N PHE A 27 0.29 1.67 1.19
CA PHE A 27 -1.05 2.04 0.71
C PHE A 27 -2.09 1.72 1.78
N ALA A 28 -2.95 2.70 2.08
CA ALA A 28 -4.03 2.62 3.07
C ALA A 28 -3.58 2.11 4.46
N ARG A 29 -2.30 2.26 4.81
CA ARG A 29 -1.70 1.73 6.05
C ARG A 29 -1.90 0.22 6.23
N LEU A 30 -1.96 -0.52 5.11
CA LEU A 30 -1.94 -1.98 5.07
C LEU A 30 -0.52 -2.53 5.31
N PRO A 31 -0.39 -3.79 5.75
CA PRO A 31 0.92 -4.43 5.91
C PRO A 31 1.67 -4.58 4.58
N GLU A 32 3.00 -4.68 4.65
CA GLU A 32 3.83 -5.03 3.49
C GLU A 32 3.83 -6.55 3.29
N LEU A 33 4.28 -7.00 2.11
CA LEU A 33 4.32 -8.44 1.80
C LEU A 33 5.23 -9.22 2.75
N ARG A 34 6.27 -8.58 3.30
CA ARG A 34 7.17 -9.20 4.30
C ARG A 34 6.53 -9.38 5.68
N ASP A 35 5.42 -8.68 5.95
CA ASP A 35 4.71 -8.72 7.23
C ASP A 35 3.61 -9.78 7.25
N VAL A 36 3.39 -10.50 6.14
CA VAL A 36 2.30 -11.47 5.97
C VAL A 36 2.80 -12.77 5.34
N GLU A 37 2.25 -13.90 5.77
CA GLU A 37 2.60 -15.21 5.20
C GLU A 37 2.04 -15.39 3.77
N SER A 38 0.92 -14.74 3.48
CA SER A 38 0.25 -14.81 2.17
C SER A 38 -0.63 -13.59 1.94
N CYS A 39 -0.81 -13.22 0.67
CA CYS A 39 -1.80 -12.24 0.23
C CYS A 39 -2.61 -12.78 -0.94
N ASP A 40 -3.94 -12.57 -0.93
CA ASP A 40 -4.78 -12.83 -2.12
C ASP A 40 -4.72 -11.66 -3.11
N VAL A 41 -4.48 -10.44 -2.62
CA VAL A 41 -4.37 -9.21 -3.41
C VAL A 41 -3.14 -8.43 -2.95
N ALA A 42 -2.34 -7.96 -3.90
CA ALA A 42 -1.18 -7.09 -3.66
C ALA A 42 -1.33 -5.76 -4.39
N ILE A 43 -0.94 -4.67 -3.73
CA ILE A 43 -0.93 -3.33 -4.32
C ILE A 43 0.50 -2.96 -4.67
N VAL A 44 0.79 -2.88 -5.97
CA VAL A 44 2.13 -2.61 -6.48
C VAL A 44 2.15 -1.26 -7.17
N GLY A 45 3.10 -0.41 -6.79
CA GLY A 45 3.36 0.86 -7.44
C GLY A 45 4.51 0.73 -8.43
N ILE A 46 4.32 1.20 -9.67
CA ILE A 46 5.36 1.23 -10.70
C ILE A 46 5.79 2.69 -10.91
N PRO A 47 6.90 3.15 -10.31
CA PRO A 47 7.36 4.53 -10.41
C PRO A 47 8.12 4.77 -11.72
N PHE A 48 7.38 4.85 -12.83
CA PHE A 48 7.96 4.98 -14.17
C PHE A 48 7.25 6.04 -15.01
N ASP A 49 8.03 6.85 -15.73
CA ASP A 49 7.52 7.87 -16.66
C ASP A 49 8.50 8.17 -17.81
N ALA A 50 9.44 7.28 -18.13
CA ALA A 50 10.41 7.55 -19.21
C ALA A 50 9.77 7.58 -20.61
N GLY A 51 8.55 7.04 -20.76
CA GLY A 51 7.78 7.09 -22.00
C GLY A 51 6.92 8.36 -22.19
N THR A 52 7.03 9.35 -21.30
CA THR A 52 6.17 10.56 -21.37
C THR A 52 6.67 11.54 -22.43
N SER A 53 5.79 12.04 -23.30
CA SER A 53 6.15 12.94 -24.42
C SER A 53 6.19 14.43 -24.06
N TYR A 54 5.64 14.84 -22.93
CA TYR A 54 5.55 16.25 -22.54
C TYR A 54 5.93 16.52 -21.08
N ARG A 55 5.00 16.33 -20.14
CA ARG A 55 5.22 16.65 -18.71
C ARG A 55 5.56 15.39 -17.91
N PRO A 56 6.83 15.14 -17.56
CA PRO A 56 7.20 14.04 -16.66
C PRO A 56 6.74 14.31 -15.23
N GLY A 57 6.80 13.28 -14.38
CA GLY A 57 6.45 13.37 -12.96
C GLY A 57 5.61 12.21 -12.44
N ALA A 58 5.02 11.40 -13.34
CA ALA A 58 4.20 10.25 -12.93
C ALA A 58 4.98 9.21 -12.11
N ARG A 59 6.33 9.18 -12.22
CA ARG A 59 7.18 8.32 -11.37
C ARG A 59 7.02 8.59 -9.87
N PHE A 60 6.62 9.81 -9.49
CA PHE A 60 6.35 10.17 -8.08
C PHE A 60 4.94 9.77 -7.63
N GLY A 61 4.05 9.45 -8.57
CA GLY A 61 2.64 9.10 -8.34
C GLY A 61 2.43 8.00 -7.29
N PRO A 62 3.12 6.84 -7.37
CA PRO A 62 2.94 5.77 -6.39
C PRO A 62 3.18 6.22 -4.94
N GLN A 63 4.19 7.04 -4.69
CA GLN A 63 4.46 7.56 -3.34
C GLN A 63 3.39 8.58 -2.92
N SER A 64 2.99 9.48 -3.81
CA SER A 64 1.93 10.45 -3.55
C SER A 64 0.59 9.78 -3.23
N ILE A 65 0.23 8.71 -3.96
CA ILE A 65 -0.99 7.93 -3.69
C ILE A 65 -0.93 7.28 -2.30
N ARG A 66 0.21 6.68 -1.92
CA ARG A 66 0.37 6.10 -0.57
C ARG A 66 0.21 7.15 0.52
N GLN A 67 0.81 8.34 0.35
CA GLN A 67 0.65 9.44 1.30
C GLN A 67 -0.80 9.91 1.41
N ALA A 68 -1.48 10.15 0.28
CA ALA A 68 -2.87 10.57 0.26
C ALA A 68 -3.81 9.54 0.90
N SER A 69 -3.51 8.24 0.75
CA SER A 69 -4.32 7.15 1.30
C SER A 69 -4.27 7.02 2.83
N ARG A 70 -3.40 7.75 3.55
CA ARG A 70 -3.26 7.66 5.02
C ARG A 70 -4.53 8.07 5.79
N HIS A 71 -5.41 8.83 5.15
CA HIS A 71 -6.66 9.31 5.75
C HIS A 71 -7.82 8.30 5.69
N LEU A 72 -7.66 7.18 4.95
CA LEU A 72 -8.59 6.04 4.95
C LEU A 72 -8.50 5.28 6.29
#